data_AF-A0A924YT74-F1
#
_entry.id   AF-A0A924YT74-F1
#
_cell.length_a   1.000
_cell.length_b   1.000
_cell.length_c   1.000
_cell.angle_alpha   90.00
_cell.angle_beta   90.00
_cell.angle_gamma   90.00
#
_symmetry.space_group_name_H-M   'P 1'
#
loop_
_entity.id
_entity.type
_entity.pdbx_description
1 polymer ?
#
loop_
_entity_poly.entity_id
_entity_poly.type
_entity_poly.pdbx_seq_one_letter_code
_entity_poly.pdbx_strand_id
1 'polypeptide(L)'
;MAERLILGNVRLTIIDRVMTKEPLQGELKLKAYAIAPFRSHWVAFDMLFRANGDGELEGKEFSVHERPIQAGHGTHWQAKNLPVQWFGNAIGSPFSWFQSGEFDLEIEDSWSLAREQEVRSKWDLQFRDLKSAVPDDLPLKQKMLAVPIVAFLNRAPNPLPISFEITFDGNAFKGKASPEAVGLWQIIHDAANKALNAGRDPPQ
;
A
#
# COMPACT_ATOMS: atom_id res chain seq x y z
N MET A 1 -21.64 -20.65 9.01
CA MET A 1 -20.38 -19.99 8.60
C MET A 1 -20.73 -19.14 7.38
N ALA A 2 -20.36 -17.86 7.34
CA ALA A 2 -20.61 -17.05 6.16
C ALA A 2 -19.64 -17.49 5.06
N GLU A 3 -20.15 -17.95 3.92
CA GLU A 3 -19.32 -18.47 2.82
C GLU A 3 -18.75 -17.35 1.94
N ARG A 4 -19.43 -16.21 1.92
CA ARG A 4 -19.11 -15.07 1.07
C ARG A 4 -19.44 -13.76 1.78
N LEU A 5 -18.61 -12.74 1.56
CA LEU A 5 -18.93 -11.34 1.86
C LEU A 5 -19.21 -10.62 0.53
N ILE A 6 -20.29 -9.86 0.47
CA ILE A 6 -20.63 -8.99 -0.68
C ILE A 6 -20.94 -7.61 -0.15
N LEU A 7 -20.21 -6.62 -0.63
CA LEU A 7 -20.42 -5.20 -0.38
C LEU A 7 -20.74 -4.54 -1.73
N GLY A 8 -21.91 -3.93 -1.85
CA GLY A 8 -22.34 -3.24 -3.07
C GLY A 8 -22.82 -1.85 -2.72
N ASN A 9 -22.34 -0.84 -3.46
CA ASN A 9 -22.67 0.57 -3.26
C ASN A 9 -22.41 1.06 -1.82
N VAL A 10 -21.32 0.63 -1.21
CA VAL A 10 -20.94 1.05 0.15
C VAL A 10 -20.09 2.32 0.05
N ARG A 11 -20.38 3.30 0.90
CA ARG A 11 -19.55 4.51 1.08
C ARG A 11 -19.02 4.52 2.50
N LEU A 12 -17.71 4.63 2.64
CA LEU A 12 -16.99 4.67 3.91
C LEU A 12 -16.22 5.98 4.00
N THR A 13 -16.29 6.63 5.16
CA THR A 13 -15.40 7.72 5.50
C THR A 13 -14.23 7.13 6.29
N ILE A 14 -13.04 7.25 5.76
CA ILE A 14 -11.79 6.86 6.40
C ILE A 14 -11.29 8.06 7.19
N ILE A 15 -10.97 7.83 8.46
CA ILE A 15 -10.34 8.84 9.32
C ILE A 15 -9.17 8.13 10.01
N ASP A 16 -7.96 8.33 9.50
CA ASP A 16 -6.75 7.90 10.18
C ASP A 16 -6.29 9.00 11.13
N ARG A 17 -6.18 8.66 12.42
CA ARG A 17 -5.72 9.56 13.50
C ARG A 17 -4.41 9.11 14.12
N VAL A 18 -3.85 7.98 13.67
CA VAL A 18 -2.77 7.28 14.35
C VAL A 18 -1.42 7.71 13.80
N MET A 19 -1.34 8.04 12.50
CA MET A 19 -0.06 8.15 11.79
C MET A 19 0.46 9.59 11.59
N THR A 20 -0.37 10.61 11.78
CA THR A 20 -0.02 12.01 11.45
C THR A 20 -0.59 13.02 12.45
N LYS A 21 0.03 14.22 12.50
CA LYS A 21 -0.48 15.37 13.28
C LYS A 21 -1.85 15.86 12.81
N GLU A 22 -2.11 15.76 11.51
CA GLU A 22 -3.41 16.06 10.90
C GLU A 22 -4.05 14.74 10.44
N PRO A 23 -5.29 14.42 10.87
CA PRO A 23 -5.94 13.20 10.47
C PRO A 23 -6.06 13.10 8.95
N LEU A 24 -5.59 12.00 8.35
CA LEU A 24 -5.90 11.70 6.96
C LEU A 24 -7.38 11.35 6.89
N GLN A 25 -8.14 12.16 6.17
CA GLN A 25 -9.55 11.90 5.92
C GLN A 25 -9.76 11.64 4.44
N GLY A 26 -10.63 10.69 4.16
CA GLY A 26 -11.07 10.50 2.81
C GLY A 26 -12.25 9.56 2.66
N GLU A 27 -12.66 9.40 1.44
CA GLU A 27 -13.82 8.64 1.03
C GLU A 27 -13.43 7.42 0.22
N LEU A 28 -13.89 6.27 0.68
CA LEU A 28 -13.83 5.00 -0.03
C LEU A 28 -15.24 4.63 -0.48
N LYS A 29 -15.44 4.48 -1.79
CA LYS A 29 -16.67 3.94 -2.37
C LYS A 29 -16.39 2.56 -2.94
N LEU A 30 -17.17 1.57 -2.55
CA LEU A 30 -17.15 0.24 -3.13
C LEU A 30 -18.34 0.12 -4.09
N LYS A 31 -18.06 0.03 -5.40
CA LYS A 31 -19.11 -0.18 -6.42
C LYS A 31 -19.62 -1.62 -6.32
N ALA A 32 -18.70 -2.57 -6.41
CA ALA A 32 -18.94 -3.98 -6.16
C ALA A 32 -17.68 -4.56 -5.52
N TYR A 33 -17.82 -5.29 -4.42
CA TYR A 33 -16.69 -5.90 -3.73
C TYR A 33 -17.12 -7.21 -3.09
N ALA A 34 -16.44 -8.29 -3.42
CA ALA A 34 -16.78 -9.63 -2.97
C ALA A 34 -15.55 -10.38 -2.48
N ILE A 35 -15.76 -11.25 -1.49
CA ILE A 35 -14.74 -12.14 -0.94
C ILE A 35 -15.34 -13.53 -0.87
N ALA A 36 -14.67 -14.51 -1.48
CA ALA A 36 -15.05 -15.92 -1.40
C ALA A 36 -13.81 -16.84 -1.49
N PRO A 37 -13.66 -17.85 -0.60
CA PRO A 37 -14.46 -18.07 0.59
C PRO A 37 -14.13 -17.06 1.69
N PHE A 38 -15.14 -16.60 2.43
CA PHE A 38 -14.97 -15.67 3.55
C PHE A 38 -14.72 -16.43 4.86
N ARG A 39 -13.63 -16.11 5.55
CA ARG A 39 -13.28 -16.70 6.85
C ARG A 39 -13.19 -15.57 7.87
N SER A 40 -14.14 -15.50 8.80
CA SER A 40 -14.21 -14.42 9.79
C SER A 40 -12.94 -14.23 10.62
N HIS A 41 -12.25 -15.31 10.96
CA HIS A 41 -10.98 -15.29 11.69
C HIS A 41 -9.76 -14.93 10.83
N TRP A 42 -9.96 -14.64 9.55
CA TRP A 42 -8.99 -14.15 8.57
C TRP A 42 -9.50 -12.90 7.85
N VAL A 43 -10.45 -12.16 8.43
CA VAL A 43 -11.15 -11.07 7.74
C VAL A 43 -10.17 -10.09 7.07
N ALA A 44 -9.11 -9.68 7.77
CA ALA A 44 -8.11 -8.76 7.22
C ALA A 44 -7.33 -9.38 6.05
N PHE A 45 -6.94 -10.65 6.16
CA PHE A 45 -6.28 -11.37 5.08
C PHE A 45 -7.20 -11.52 3.86
N ASP A 46 -8.43 -11.97 4.08
CA ASP A 46 -9.36 -12.23 2.98
C ASP A 46 -9.77 -10.93 2.28
N MET A 47 -9.82 -9.79 2.99
CA MET A 47 -10.04 -8.47 2.39
C MET A 47 -8.85 -7.99 1.56
N LEU A 48 -7.61 -8.25 1.99
CA LEU A 48 -6.42 -7.80 1.26
C LEU A 48 -6.05 -8.71 0.10
N PHE A 49 -6.27 -10.01 0.24
CA PHE A 49 -5.72 -11.00 -0.68
C PHE A 49 -6.79 -11.83 -1.37
N ARG A 50 -8.06 -11.84 -0.95
CA ARG A 50 -9.11 -12.64 -1.62
C ARG A 50 -10.27 -11.81 -2.13
N ALA A 51 -10.05 -10.52 -2.23
CA ALA A 51 -11.04 -9.59 -2.71
C ALA A 51 -11.15 -9.61 -4.24
N ASN A 52 -12.36 -9.38 -4.73
CA ASN A 52 -12.63 -9.09 -6.12
C ASN A 52 -13.64 -7.95 -6.18
N GLY A 53 -13.29 -6.83 -6.81
CA GLY A 53 -14.15 -5.67 -6.83
C GLY A 53 -13.52 -4.41 -7.39
N ASP A 54 -14.38 -3.41 -7.52
CA ASP A 54 -14.10 -2.09 -8.07
C ASP A 54 -14.62 -1.01 -7.14
N GLY A 55 -13.94 0.13 -7.12
CA GLY A 55 -14.32 1.23 -6.27
C GLY A 55 -13.64 2.54 -6.62
N GLU A 56 -13.78 3.50 -5.70
CA GLU A 56 -13.14 4.80 -5.75
C GLU A 56 -12.52 5.12 -4.40
N LEU A 57 -11.29 5.63 -4.40
CA LEU A 57 -10.64 6.27 -3.26
C LEU A 57 -10.42 7.74 -3.61
N GLU A 58 -10.99 8.67 -2.85
CA GLU A 58 -10.95 10.11 -3.17
C GLU A 58 -11.48 10.44 -4.59
N GLY A 59 -12.49 9.67 -5.04
CA GLY A 59 -13.04 9.80 -6.40
C GLY A 59 -12.12 9.26 -7.51
N LYS A 60 -10.98 8.65 -7.17
CA LYS A 60 -10.07 7.99 -8.11
C LYS A 60 -10.33 6.50 -8.13
N GLU A 61 -10.42 5.91 -9.32
CA GLU A 61 -10.78 4.51 -9.45
C GLU A 61 -9.68 3.58 -8.94
N PHE A 62 -10.11 2.49 -8.30
CA PHE A 62 -9.28 1.33 -8.01
C PHE A 62 -10.04 0.04 -8.33
N SER A 63 -9.29 -1.02 -8.59
CA SER A 63 -9.80 -2.36 -8.83
C SER A 63 -8.93 -3.40 -8.13
N VAL A 64 -9.54 -4.49 -7.71
CA VAL A 64 -8.87 -5.71 -7.26
C VAL A 64 -9.53 -6.88 -7.96
N HIS A 65 -8.75 -7.70 -8.65
CA HIS A 65 -9.28 -8.88 -9.33
C HIS A 65 -8.42 -10.10 -9.08
N GLU A 66 -9.08 -11.25 -8.98
CA GLU A 66 -8.39 -12.54 -8.93
C GLU A 66 -7.66 -12.80 -10.25
N ARG A 67 -6.45 -13.33 -10.15
CA ARG A 67 -5.62 -13.75 -11.28
C ARG A 67 -5.40 -15.26 -11.22
N PRO A 68 -5.59 -15.99 -12.33
CA PRO A 68 -5.29 -17.41 -12.36
C PRO A 68 -3.78 -17.63 -12.23
N ILE A 69 -3.39 -18.49 -11.29
CA ILE A 69 -2.01 -19.01 -11.15
C ILE A 69 -2.04 -20.53 -11.10
N GLN A 70 -0.97 -21.20 -11.54
CA GLN A 70 -0.93 -22.67 -11.70
C GLN A 70 -1.28 -23.45 -10.42
N ALA A 71 -0.90 -22.96 -9.25
CA ALA A 71 -1.13 -23.65 -7.98
C ALA A 71 -1.28 -22.63 -6.83
N GLY A 72 -2.49 -22.11 -6.65
CA GLY A 72 -2.79 -21.18 -5.58
C GLY A 72 -3.83 -20.14 -5.98
N HIS A 73 -3.76 -18.99 -5.33
CA HIS A 73 -4.54 -17.82 -5.66
C HIS A 73 -3.61 -16.65 -5.90
N GLY A 74 -4.02 -15.76 -6.81
CA GLY A 74 -3.37 -14.47 -6.98
C GLY A 74 -4.39 -13.37 -7.05
N THR A 75 -4.01 -12.18 -6.61
CA THR A 75 -4.78 -10.95 -6.75
C THR A 75 -3.97 -9.90 -7.46
N HIS A 76 -4.66 -9.08 -8.25
CA HIS A 76 -4.08 -7.94 -8.92
C HIS A 76 -4.84 -6.69 -8.48
N TRP A 77 -4.17 -5.83 -7.73
CA TRP A 77 -4.67 -4.52 -7.34
C TRP A 77 -4.15 -3.46 -8.29
N GLN A 78 -5.01 -2.53 -8.66
CA GLN A 78 -4.64 -1.36 -9.43
C GLN A 78 -5.37 -0.13 -8.89
N ALA A 79 -4.65 0.98 -8.78
CA ALA A 79 -5.23 2.29 -8.56
C ALA A 79 -4.41 3.35 -9.31
N LYS A 80 -5.07 4.41 -9.79
CA LYS A 80 -4.41 5.46 -10.57
C LYS A 80 -4.66 6.84 -10.02
N ASN A 81 -3.67 7.71 -10.15
CA ASN A 81 -3.74 9.12 -9.77
C ASN A 81 -4.15 9.33 -8.31
N LEU A 82 -3.69 8.46 -7.41
CA LEU A 82 -3.96 8.57 -5.98
C LEU A 82 -3.10 9.69 -5.37
N PRO A 83 -3.62 10.51 -4.45
CA PRO A 83 -2.81 11.49 -3.74
C PRO A 83 -1.68 10.82 -2.94
N VAL A 84 -0.46 11.31 -3.08
CA VAL A 84 0.74 10.71 -2.46
C VAL A 84 0.72 10.69 -0.93
N GLN A 85 -0.15 11.49 -0.31
CA GLN A 85 -0.37 11.52 1.13
C GLN A 85 -0.95 10.18 1.64
N TRP A 86 -1.74 9.46 0.83
CA TRP A 86 -2.22 8.12 1.20
C TRP A 86 -1.07 7.15 1.40
N PHE A 87 -0.10 7.18 0.50
CA PHE A 87 1.09 6.34 0.61
C PHE A 87 2.00 6.82 1.75
N GLY A 88 2.28 8.12 1.80
CA GLY A 88 3.16 8.70 2.82
C GLY A 88 2.70 8.45 4.25
N ASN A 89 1.40 8.49 4.51
CA ASN A 89 0.83 8.28 5.84
C ASN A 89 0.80 6.80 6.24
N ALA A 90 0.50 5.91 5.29
CA ALA A 90 0.49 4.47 5.55
C ALA A 90 1.91 3.92 5.78
N ILE A 91 2.88 4.41 5.00
CA ILE A 91 4.24 3.86 5.00
C ILE A 91 5.16 4.60 5.96
N GLY A 92 5.03 5.91 6.10
CA GLY A 92 5.92 6.73 6.95
C GLY A 92 7.16 7.24 6.22
N SER A 93 8.19 7.62 6.99
CA SER A 93 9.39 8.30 6.46
C SER A 93 10.20 7.43 5.48
N PRO A 94 10.76 8.00 4.40
CA PRO A 94 10.73 9.40 3.99
C PRO A 94 9.50 9.76 3.15
N PHE A 95 8.60 8.82 2.87
CA PHE A 95 7.41 9.05 2.05
C PHE A 95 6.39 9.97 2.74
N SER A 96 6.37 10.01 4.07
CA SER A 96 5.58 10.99 4.83
C SER A 96 6.02 12.44 4.62
N TRP A 97 7.14 12.68 3.93
CA TRP A 97 7.63 14.03 3.59
C TRP A 97 7.02 14.57 2.29
N PHE A 98 6.22 13.77 1.59
CA PHE A 98 5.48 14.19 0.41
C PHE A 98 4.41 15.22 0.77
N GLN A 99 4.53 16.41 0.20
CA GLN A 99 3.57 17.51 0.35
C GLN A 99 2.48 17.47 -0.72
N SER A 100 2.85 17.11 -1.96
CA SER A 100 1.93 17.00 -3.08
C SER A 100 2.46 16.04 -4.15
N GLY A 101 1.56 15.62 -5.03
CA GLY A 101 1.85 14.70 -6.13
C GLY A 101 0.77 13.65 -6.24
N GLU A 102 0.88 12.80 -7.24
CA GLU A 102 0.02 11.63 -7.42
C GLU A 102 0.87 10.37 -7.57
N PHE A 103 0.29 9.20 -7.32
CA PHE A 103 0.91 7.93 -7.65
C PHE A 103 -0.07 6.96 -8.27
N ASP A 104 0.47 6.11 -9.16
CA ASP A 104 -0.20 4.88 -9.57
C ASP A 104 0.34 3.72 -8.73
N LEU A 105 -0.55 2.77 -8.46
CA LEU A 105 -0.30 1.57 -7.70
C LEU A 105 -0.67 0.36 -8.53
N GLU A 106 0.24 -0.58 -8.64
CA GLU A 106 0.00 -1.92 -9.12
C GLU A 106 0.56 -2.91 -8.11
N ILE A 107 -0.26 -3.84 -7.63
CA ILE A 107 0.16 -4.91 -6.71
C ILE A 107 -0.23 -6.25 -7.29
N GLU A 108 0.73 -7.15 -7.42
CA GLU A 108 0.47 -8.55 -7.74
C GLU A 108 0.78 -9.42 -6.52
N ASP A 109 -0.27 -10.01 -5.93
CA ASP A 109 -0.12 -10.98 -4.85
C ASP A 109 -0.23 -12.40 -5.40
N SER A 110 0.49 -13.32 -4.77
CA SER A 110 0.36 -14.76 -5.03
C SER A 110 0.68 -15.56 -3.77
N TRP A 111 -0.12 -16.59 -3.51
CA TRP A 111 0.17 -17.57 -2.47
C TRP A 111 -0.31 -18.96 -2.90
N SER A 112 0.45 -19.98 -2.52
CA SER A 112 0.12 -21.37 -2.84
C SER A 112 -0.53 -22.08 -1.66
N LEU A 113 -1.42 -23.03 -1.94
CA LEU A 113 -1.98 -23.91 -0.92
C LEU A 113 -0.96 -24.95 -0.41
N ALA A 114 0.10 -25.22 -1.18
CA ALA A 114 1.12 -26.23 -0.88
C ALA A 114 2.27 -25.71 0.01
N ARG A 115 2.56 -24.40 -0.01
CA ARG A 115 3.61 -23.75 0.80
C ARG A 115 3.01 -22.88 1.90
N GLU A 116 2.19 -23.49 2.75
CA GLU A 116 1.68 -22.91 4.01
C GLU A 116 1.51 -21.37 4.00
N GLN A 117 0.54 -20.85 3.23
CA GLN A 117 0.13 -19.44 3.26
C GLN A 117 1.24 -18.38 3.15
N GLU A 118 2.42 -18.72 2.61
CA GLU A 118 3.42 -17.73 2.22
C GLU A 118 2.83 -16.85 1.11
N VAL A 119 2.69 -15.56 1.40
CA VAL A 119 2.22 -14.55 0.44
C VAL A 119 3.43 -13.84 -0.12
N ARG A 120 3.55 -13.89 -1.44
CA ARG A 120 4.49 -13.08 -2.22
C ARG A 120 3.70 -11.92 -2.83
N SER A 121 4.15 -10.70 -2.60
CA SER A 121 3.48 -9.48 -3.06
C SER A 121 4.49 -8.60 -3.78
N LYS A 122 4.25 -8.35 -5.07
CA LYS A 122 5.06 -7.46 -5.91
C LYS A 122 4.34 -6.11 -6.01
N TRP A 123 5.06 -5.04 -5.72
CA TRP A 123 4.56 -3.68 -5.72
C TRP A 123 5.27 -2.89 -6.80
N ASP A 124 4.51 -2.23 -7.65
CA ASP A 124 4.99 -1.30 -8.66
C ASP A 124 4.28 0.04 -8.45
N LEU A 125 5.04 1.06 -8.09
CA LEU A 125 4.57 2.40 -7.79
C LEU A 125 5.15 3.39 -8.79
N GLN A 126 4.32 4.30 -9.29
CA GLN A 126 4.78 5.39 -10.16
C GLN A 126 4.35 6.72 -9.58
N PHE A 127 5.29 7.45 -8.99
CA PHE A 127 5.02 8.76 -8.42
C PHE A 127 5.20 9.87 -9.46
N ARG A 128 4.27 10.83 -9.51
CA ARG A 128 4.29 11.96 -10.45
C ARG A 128 4.13 13.28 -9.73
N ASP A 129 4.74 14.30 -10.31
CA ASP A 129 4.65 15.70 -9.86
C ASP A 129 4.93 15.85 -8.35
N LEU A 130 5.89 15.06 -7.86
CA LEU A 130 6.27 15.00 -6.46
C LEU A 130 6.82 16.33 -5.97
N LYS A 131 6.28 16.80 -4.85
CA LYS A 131 6.91 17.83 -4.02
C LYS A 131 7.07 17.30 -2.62
N SER A 132 8.27 17.41 -2.09
CA SER A 132 8.66 16.96 -0.77
C SER A 132 9.29 18.12 0.01
N ALA A 133 9.12 18.12 1.32
CA ALA A 133 9.79 19.07 2.21
C ALA A 133 10.32 18.37 3.45
N VAL A 134 11.41 18.89 4.00
CA VAL A 134 11.94 18.42 5.28
C VAL A 134 10.95 18.80 6.37
N PRO A 135 10.46 17.86 7.21
CA PRO A 135 9.54 18.21 8.27
C PRO A 135 10.18 19.15 9.30
N ASP A 136 9.41 20.16 9.71
CA ASP A 136 9.90 21.21 10.61
C ASP A 136 10.12 20.72 12.04
N ASP A 137 9.50 19.62 12.43
CA ASP A 137 9.58 19.02 13.76
C ASP A 137 10.71 18.00 13.92
N LEU A 138 11.49 17.73 12.87
CA LEU A 138 12.67 16.86 12.97
C LEU A 138 13.77 17.49 13.86
N PRO A 139 14.43 16.72 14.74
CA PRO A 139 15.66 17.14 15.40
C PRO A 139 16.73 17.59 14.39
N LEU A 140 17.57 18.57 14.77
CA LEU A 140 18.57 19.17 13.87
C LEU A 140 19.44 18.14 13.12
N LYS A 141 19.91 17.11 13.82
CA LYS A 141 20.71 16.04 13.22
C LYS A 141 19.94 15.26 12.13
N GLN A 142 18.64 15.03 12.35
CA GLN A 142 17.79 14.34 11.38
C GLN A 142 17.45 15.24 10.20
N LYS A 143 17.23 16.55 10.42
CA LYS A 143 17.06 17.53 9.33
C LYS A 143 18.24 17.51 8.36
N MET A 144 19.47 17.47 8.87
CA MET A 144 20.67 17.40 8.01
C MET A 144 20.69 16.16 7.12
N LEU A 145 20.18 15.01 7.61
CA LEU A 145 20.07 13.78 6.83
C LEU A 145 18.88 13.81 5.85
N ALA A 146 17.81 14.53 6.18
CA ALA A 146 16.61 14.64 5.37
C ALA A 146 16.81 15.56 4.15
N VAL A 147 17.60 16.63 4.26
CA VAL A 147 17.88 17.58 3.16
C VAL A 147 18.29 16.89 1.85
N PRO A 148 19.31 16.02 1.79
CA PRO A 148 19.72 15.38 0.54
C PRO A 148 18.65 14.43 -0.02
N ILE A 149 17.84 13.80 0.84
CA ILE A 149 16.75 12.92 0.41
C ILE A 149 15.64 13.73 -0.24
N VAL A 150 15.20 14.83 0.39
CA VAL A 150 14.19 15.73 -0.16
C VAL A 150 14.68 16.38 -1.47
N ALA A 151 15.95 16.77 -1.53
CA ALA A 151 16.54 17.31 -2.76
C ALA A 151 16.55 16.27 -3.90
N PHE A 152 16.83 15.00 -3.59
CA PHE A 152 16.70 13.91 -4.56
C PHE A 152 15.26 13.74 -5.02
N LEU A 153 14.30 13.61 -4.10
CA LEU A 153 12.88 13.41 -4.41
C LEU A 153 12.32 14.53 -5.30
N ASN A 154 12.67 15.78 -5.02
CA ASN A 154 12.22 16.94 -5.81
C ASN A 154 12.91 17.08 -7.18
N ARG A 155 14.00 16.34 -7.43
CA ARG A 155 14.74 16.31 -8.71
C ARG A 155 14.60 14.98 -9.43
N ALA A 156 13.90 14.02 -8.83
CA ALA A 156 13.74 12.68 -9.38
C ALA A 156 13.05 12.74 -10.75
N PRO A 157 13.25 11.71 -11.60
CA PRO A 157 12.47 11.56 -12.81
C PRO A 157 10.96 11.66 -12.53
N ASN A 158 10.21 12.13 -13.51
CA ASN A 158 8.75 12.19 -13.46
C ASN A 158 8.21 11.36 -14.64
N PRO A 159 7.69 10.14 -14.40
CA PRO A 159 7.45 9.52 -13.10
C PRO A 159 8.71 8.98 -12.40
N LEU A 160 8.69 8.94 -11.06
CA LEU A 160 9.65 8.22 -10.21
C LEU A 160 9.11 6.80 -9.97
N PRO A 161 9.71 5.76 -10.59
CA PRO A 161 9.32 4.39 -10.35
C PRO A 161 9.90 3.86 -9.05
N ILE A 162 9.10 3.17 -8.25
CA ILE A 162 9.54 2.40 -7.09
C ILE A 162 8.91 1.01 -7.19
N SER A 163 9.76 0.00 -7.42
CA SER A 163 9.33 -1.39 -7.53
C SER A 163 10.03 -2.23 -6.47
N PHE A 164 9.29 -3.07 -5.76
CA PHE A 164 9.82 -3.98 -4.77
C PHE A 164 8.95 -5.22 -4.62
N GLU A 165 9.48 -6.19 -3.90
CA GLU A 165 8.79 -7.43 -3.60
C GLU A 165 8.93 -7.74 -2.12
N ILE A 166 7.85 -8.21 -1.51
CA ILE A 166 7.82 -8.67 -0.14
C ILE A 166 7.29 -10.09 -0.08
N THR A 167 7.73 -10.82 0.94
CA THR A 167 7.22 -12.14 1.29
C THR A 167 6.91 -12.15 2.77
N PHE A 168 5.74 -12.68 3.15
CA PHE A 168 5.35 -12.82 4.54
C PHE A 168 4.45 -14.04 4.77
N ASP A 169 4.36 -14.48 6.01
CA ASP A 169 3.50 -15.59 6.42
C ASP A 169 2.06 -15.10 6.61
N GLY A 170 1.15 -15.55 5.76
CA GLY A 170 -0.27 -15.26 5.87
C GLY A 170 -0.86 -15.72 7.22
N ASN A 171 -0.32 -16.77 7.85
CA ASN A 171 -0.80 -17.25 9.14
C ASN A 171 -0.68 -16.22 10.27
N ALA A 172 0.17 -15.19 10.12
CA ALA A 172 0.20 -14.07 11.03
C ALA A 172 -1.16 -13.37 11.17
N PHE A 173 -2.00 -13.39 10.12
CA PHE A 173 -3.34 -12.78 10.13
C PHE A 173 -4.40 -13.59 10.90
N LYS A 174 -4.11 -14.84 11.29
CA LYS A 174 -5.09 -15.69 11.95
C LYS A 174 -5.49 -15.10 13.30
N GLY A 175 -6.77 -14.76 13.45
CA GLY A 175 -7.33 -14.13 14.65
C GLY A 175 -6.94 -12.67 14.82
N LYS A 176 -6.31 -12.04 13.81
CA LYS A 176 -6.01 -10.61 13.78
C LYS A 176 -7.02 -9.88 12.91
N ALA A 177 -7.44 -8.73 13.40
CA ALA A 177 -8.44 -7.90 12.73
C ALA A 177 -7.84 -6.85 11.80
N SER A 178 -6.51 -6.65 11.79
CA SER A 178 -5.89 -5.58 11.02
C SER A 178 -4.46 -5.92 10.53
N PRO A 179 -3.99 -5.27 9.45
CA PRO A 179 -2.63 -5.45 8.92
C PRO A 179 -1.53 -4.91 9.85
N GLU A 180 -1.83 -3.89 10.65
CA GLU A 180 -0.91 -3.33 11.65
C GLU A 180 -0.56 -4.39 12.70
N ALA A 181 -1.55 -5.20 13.10
CA ALA A 181 -1.39 -6.22 14.13
C ALA A 181 -0.46 -7.37 13.72
N VAL A 182 -0.08 -7.44 12.44
CA VAL A 182 0.88 -8.42 11.90
C VAL A 182 2.16 -7.79 11.38
N GLY A 183 2.32 -6.46 11.53
CA GLY A 183 3.51 -5.74 11.09
C GLY A 183 3.66 -5.60 9.57
N LEU A 184 2.60 -5.80 8.78
CA LEU A 184 2.69 -5.76 7.31
C LEU A 184 3.22 -4.40 6.83
N TRP A 185 2.76 -3.30 7.42
CA TRP A 185 3.23 -1.95 7.03
C TRP A 185 4.71 -1.73 7.28
N GLN A 186 5.30 -2.36 8.30
CA GLN A 186 6.74 -2.28 8.53
C GLN A 186 7.51 -3.02 7.42
N ILE A 187 7.03 -4.20 7.01
CA ILE A 187 7.63 -4.97 5.91
C ILE A 187 7.59 -4.17 4.61
N ILE A 188 6.44 -3.54 4.30
CA ILE A 188 6.27 -2.68 3.12
C ILE A 188 7.20 -1.46 3.23
N HIS A 189 7.27 -0.81 4.40
CA HIS A 189 8.15 0.33 4.65
C HIS A 189 9.62 -0.01 4.37
N ASP A 190 10.11 -1.10 4.94
CA ASP A 190 11.51 -1.51 4.78
C ASP A 190 11.84 -1.80 3.31
N ALA A 191 10.93 -2.48 2.60
CA ALA A 191 11.11 -2.81 1.19
C ALA A 191 11.05 -1.58 0.28
N ALA A 192 10.09 -0.68 0.50
CA ALA A 192 9.96 0.58 -0.24
C ALA A 192 11.18 1.48 -0.01
N ASN A 193 11.68 1.58 1.23
CA ASN A 193 12.88 2.34 1.56
C ASN A 193 14.13 1.78 0.90
N LYS A 194 14.27 0.45 0.86
CA LYS A 194 15.36 -0.20 0.14
C LYS A 194 15.31 0.11 -1.35
N ALA A 195 14.14 0.01 -1.98
CA ALA A 195 13.96 0.30 -3.40
C ALA A 195 14.25 1.78 -3.73
N LEU A 196 13.76 2.70 -2.91
CA LEU A 196 14.05 4.13 -3.07
C LEU A 196 15.56 4.40 -3.00
N ASN A 197 16.27 3.79 -2.04
CA ASN A 197 17.71 3.98 -1.90
C ASN A 197 18.51 3.35 -3.05
N ALA A 198 18.09 2.21 -3.58
CA ALA A 198 18.73 1.60 -4.75
C ALA A 198 18.64 2.49 -5.99
N GLY A 199 17.56 3.26 -6.15
CA GLY A 199 17.40 4.24 -7.23
C GLY A 199 18.24 5.51 -7.08
N ARG A 200 18.91 5.72 -5.95
CA ARG A 200 19.78 6.89 -5.70
C ARG A 200 21.21 6.68 -6.17
N ASP A 201 21.66 5.44 -6.27
CA ASP A 201 23.01 5.11 -6.72
C ASP A 201 23.04 5.16 -8.27
N PRO A 202 23.96 5.92 -8.89
CA PRO A 202 24.11 5.88 -10.35
C PRO A 202 24.51 4.45 -10.77
N PRO A 203 24.06 3.96 -11.94
CA PRO A 203 24.57 2.70 -12.47
C PRO A 203 26.11 2.78 -12.55
N GLN A 204 26.78 1.82 -11.92
CA GLN A 204 28.24 1.67 -12.00
C GLN A 204 28.68 1.28 -13.41
#